data_AF-A0A354HDW4-F1
#
_entry.id   AF-A0A354HDW4-F1
#
_cell.length_a   1.000
_cell.length_b   1.000
_cell.length_c   1.000
_cell.angle_alpha   90.00
_cell.angle_beta   90.00
_cell.angle_gamma   90.00
#
_symmetry.space_group_name_H-M   'P 1'
#
loop_
_entity.id
_entity.type
_entity.pdbx_description
1 polymer ?
#
loop_
_entity_poly.entity_id
_entity_poly.type
_entity_poly.pdbx_seq_one_letter_code
_entity_poly.pdbx_strand_id
1 'polypeptide(L)'
;MNNTAKLMFHSFDGGGPGFSVVIADPEIVSYRLSSDRKADPYSTETGSSYNVICTLTGLRPGKTNVTVQERSPIADNRDHIYTVTVGGDMSMTVDGRGAFEAAGYLAEMKMLINDMEIPVKWLWNDSALELSYMLPVTLKMSMYGGFEQVGTLSEYGGLPAGDERITAQPGDIVLYSGDQIVVFYGSNSWAYTRLGHVELSQKEMEELLGNGDAMLTLQMVGSR
;
A
#
# COMPACT_ATOMS: atom_id res chain seq x y z
N MET A 1 -13.57 -8.49 22.22
CA MET A 1 -13.92 -9.29 21.03
C MET A 1 -14.02 -8.32 19.87
N ASN A 2 -13.21 -8.48 18.83
CA ASN A 2 -13.24 -7.61 17.67
C ASN A 2 -14.29 -8.16 16.69
N ASN A 3 -15.54 -7.73 16.84
CA ASN A 3 -16.65 -8.14 15.96
C ASN A 3 -16.71 -7.30 14.68
N THR A 4 -15.68 -6.51 14.42
CA THR A 4 -15.56 -5.66 13.24
C THR A 4 -14.27 -5.95 12.50
N ALA A 5 -14.34 -5.91 11.17
CA ALA A 5 -13.18 -5.86 10.29
C ALA A 5 -13.27 -4.59 9.44
N LYS A 6 -12.15 -4.08 8.93
CA LYS A 6 -12.17 -2.96 7.98
C LYS A 6 -11.34 -3.29 6.76
N LEU A 7 -11.89 -2.98 5.60
CA LEU A 7 -11.22 -3.03 4.31
C LEU A 7 -10.93 -1.59 3.88
N MET A 8 -9.76 -1.35 3.30
CA MET A 8 -9.32 0.00 2.90
C MET A 8 -9.05 0.01 1.40
N PHE A 9 -9.52 1.05 0.74
CA PHE A 9 -9.35 1.27 -0.69
C PHE A 9 -8.92 2.72 -0.93
N HIS A 10 -8.09 2.97 -1.94
CA HIS A 10 -7.65 4.32 -2.28
C HIS A 10 -8.61 5.00 -3.28
N SER A 11 -8.83 6.30 -3.11
CA SER A 11 -9.58 7.14 -4.05
C SER A 11 -9.00 8.55 -4.08
N PHE A 12 -9.48 9.38 -5.00
CA PHE A 12 -9.05 10.77 -5.15
C PHE A 12 -10.17 11.64 -5.71
N ASP A 13 -10.17 12.91 -5.33
CA ASP A 13 -11.11 13.90 -5.84
C ASP A 13 -10.88 14.10 -7.35
N GLY A 14 -11.95 14.27 -8.14
CA GLY A 14 -11.87 14.62 -9.56
C GLY A 14 -11.84 13.44 -10.56
N GLY A 15 -12.01 12.21 -10.09
CA GLY A 15 -12.11 11.06 -11.00
C GLY A 15 -11.69 9.71 -10.41
N GLY A 16 -11.42 9.62 -9.11
CA GLY A 16 -11.05 8.38 -8.46
C GLY A 16 -12.18 7.35 -8.43
N PRO A 17 -11.85 6.08 -8.20
CA PRO A 17 -12.85 5.04 -8.15
C PRO A 17 -13.86 5.31 -7.02
N GLY A 18 -15.14 5.12 -7.36
CA GLY A 18 -16.22 4.99 -6.39
C GLY A 18 -16.32 3.55 -5.89
N PHE A 19 -16.80 3.38 -4.65
CA PHE A 19 -16.92 2.07 -4.02
C PHE A 19 -18.36 1.78 -3.58
N SER A 20 -18.87 0.61 -3.93
CA SER A 20 -20.12 0.04 -3.42
C SER A 20 -19.89 -1.36 -2.84
N VAL A 21 -20.74 -1.78 -1.91
CA VAL A 21 -20.60 -3.08 -1.23
C VAL A 21 -21.85 -3.91 -1.43
N VAL A 22 -21.66 -5.17 -1.81
CA VAL A 22 -22.71 -6.18 -1.93
C VAL A 22 -22.43 -7.30 -0.94
N ILE A 23 -23.37 -7.57 -0.04
CA ILE A 23 -23.27 -8.66 0.94
C ILE A 23 -24.21 -9.79 0.50
N ALA A 24 -23.68 -11.00 0.35
CA ALA A 24 -24.45 -12.17 -0.08
C ALA A 24 -25.50 -12.60 0.96
N ASP A 25 -25.11 -12.63 2.24
CA ASP A 25 -26.00 -12.85 3.38
C ASP A 25 -25.89 -11.67 4.38
N PRO A 26 -26.80 -10.68 4.32
CA PRO A 26 -26.79 -9.51 5.17
C PRO A 26 -27.24 -9.80 6.61
N GLU A 27 -27.71 -11.01 6.91
CA GLU A 27 -28.01 -11.40 8.29
C GLU A 27 -26.74 -11.82 9.04
N ILE A 28 -25.64 -12.16 8.34
CA ILE A 28 -24.33 -12.50 8.93
C ILE A 28 -23.46 -11.27 9.17
N VAL A 29 -23.44 -10.33 8.22
CA VAL A 29 -22.57 -9.15 8.28
C VAL A 29 -23.33 -7.91 7.80
N SER A 30 -23.06 -6.76 8.43
CA SER A 30 -23.42 -5.44 7.90
C SER A 30 -22.18 -4.62 7.56
N TYR A 31 -22.34 -3.51 6.83
CA TYR A 31 -21.23 -2.64 6.47
C TYR A 31 -21.51 -1.15 6.68
N ARG A 32 -20.44 -0.36 6.78
CA ARG A 32 -20.44 1.10 6.65
C ARG A 32 -19.23 1.53 5.83
N LEU A 33 -19.45 2.45 4.88
CA LEU A 33 -18.36 3.15 4.18
C LEU A 33 -18.08 4.50 4.87
N SER A 34 -16.81 4.86 4.97
CA SER A 34 -16.35 6.19 5.41
C SER A 34 -15.09 6.60 4.66
N SER A 35 -14.82 7.89 4.52
CA SER A 35 -13.59 8.39 3.93
C SER A 35 -12.63 8.93 5.00
N ASP A 36 -11.34 8.62 4.90
CA ASP A 36 -10.26 9.24 5.67
C ASP A 36 -9.41 10.14 4.74
N ARG A 37 -9.57 11.45 4.91
CA ARG A 37 -8.86 12.50 4.17
C ARG A 37 -7.68 12.99 5.01
N LYS A 38 -6.66 12.16 5.22
CA LYS A 38 -5.38 12.70 5.70
C LYS A 38 -4.78 13.51 4.56
N ALA A 39 -4.66 14.82 4.75
CA ALA A 39 -4.09 15.71 3.74
C ALA A 39 -2.70 15.20 3.32
N ASP A 40 -2.56 14.86 2.04
CA ASP A 40 -1.26 14.61 1.43
C ASP A 40 -0.44 15.92 1.51
N PRO A 41 0.71 15.93 2.21
CA PRO A 41 1.55 17.13 2.31
C PRO A 41 2.18 17.53 0.98
N TYR A 42 2.02 16.73 -0.07
CA TYR A 42 2.50 17.00 -1.41
C TYR A 42 1.37 17.11 -2.44
N SER A 43 0.11 17.29 -2.02
CA SER A 43 -0.98 17.51 -2.98
C SER A 43 -0.68 18.72 -3.87
N THR A 44 -0.44 18.47 -5.15
CA THR A 44 -0.48 19.52 -6.18
C THR A 44 -1.93 19.87 -6.48
N GLU A 45 -2.17 21.09 -6.97
CA GLU A 45 -3.45 21.82 -7.03
C GLU A 45 -4.65 21.15 -7.78
N THR A 46 -4.65 19.85 -8.07
CA THR A 46 -5.66 19.18 -8.90
C THR A 46 -6.47 18.04 -8.26
N GLY A 47 -6.27 17.68 -6.98
CA GLY A 47 -7.19 16.78 -6.28
C GLY A 47 -6.64 16.25 -4.95
N SER A 48 -7.47 16.15 -3.91
CA SER A 48 -7.08 15.49 -2.66
C SER A 48 -7.26 13.97 -2.77
N SER A 49 -6.19 13.20 -2.52
CA SER A 49 -6.24 11.75 -2.32
C SER A 49 -6.85 11.41 -0.95
N TYR A 50 -7.52 10.26 -0.83
CA TYR A 50 -8.12 9.80 0.41
C TYR A 50 -8.38 8.30 0.42
N ASN A 51 -8.54 7.73 1.62
CA ASN A 51 -8.89 6.33 1.79
C ASN A 51 -10.40 6.15 1.97
N VAL A 52 -11.00 5.17 1.30
CA VAL A 52 -12.34 4.66 1.55
C VAL A 52 -12.24 3.43 2.43
N ILE A 53 -12.88 3.48 3.59
CA ILE A 53 -12.86 2.44 4.61
C ILE A 53 -14.23 1.77 4.64
N CYS A 54 -14.27 0.48 4.30
CA CYS A 54 -15.43 -0.38 4.50
C CYS A 54 -15.30 -1.09 5.84
N THR A 55 -16.06 -0.65 6.84
CA THR A 55 -16.16 -1.33 8.14
C THR A 55 -17.26 -2.38 8.07
N LEU A 56 -16.88 -3.65 8.24
CA LEU A 56 -17.78 -4.79 8.38
C LEU A 56 -18.06 -5.05 9.86
N THR A 57 -19.30 -5.39 10.19
CA THR A 57 -19.72 -5.73 11.56
C THR A 57 -20.45 -7.06 11.55
N GLY A 58 -19.98 -8.00 12.37
CA GLY A 58 -20.57 -9.34 12.51
C GLY A 58 -21.87 -9.26 13.29
N LEU A 59 -22.93 -9.84 12.74
CA LEU A 59 -24.27 -9.83 13.30
C LEU A 59 -24.66 -11.18 13.91
N ARG A 60 -24.28 -12.28 13.26
CA ARG A 60 -24.46 -13.64 13.77
C ARG A 60 -23.33 -14.56 13.28
N PRO A 61 -23.06 -15.68 13.98
CA PRO A 61 -22.11 -16.67 13.50
C PRO A 61 -22.51 -17.22 12.13
N GLY A 62 -21.53 -17.38 11.25
CA GLY A 62 -21.74 -17.84 9.88
C GLY A 62 -20.64 -17.40 8.94
N LYS A 63 -20.79 -17.78 7.67
CA LYS A 63 -19.84 -17.44 6.60
C LYS A 63 -20.61 -16.80 5.44
N THR A 64 -20.14 -15.67 4.95
CA THR A 64 -20.77 -14.90 3.87
C THR A 64 -19.74 -14.29 2.94
N ASN A 65 -20.11 -14.08 1.68
CA ASN A 65 -19.28 -13.34 0.73
C ASN A 65 -19.66 -11.86 0.76
N VAL A 66 -18.64 -11.01 0.73
CA VAL A 66 -18.75 -9.56 0.60
C VAL A 66 -17.98 -9.15 -0.64
N THR A 67 -18.67 -8.50 -1.59
CA THR A 67 -18.03 -7.94 -2.78
C THR A 67 -17.94 -6.43 -2.64
N VAL A 68 -16.73 -5.88 -2.70
CA VAL A 68 -16.50 -4.44 -2.84
C VAL A 68 -16.24 -4.13 -4.31
N GLN A 69 -17.12 -3.34 -4.89
CA GLN A 69 -17.08 -2.96 -6.30
C GLN A 69 -16.36 -1.63 -6.44
N GLU A 70 -15.22 -1.65 -7.11
CA GLU A 70 -14.42 -0.49 -7.46
C GLU A 70 -14.81 -0.04 -8.88
N ARG A 71 -15.28 1.20 -9.01
CA ARG A 71 -15.74 1.75 -10.28
C ARG A 71 -15.02 3.04 -10.61
N SER A 72 -14.08 2.98 -11.56
CA SER A 72 -13.28 4.11 -12.00
C SER A 72 -13.75 4.61 -13.37
N PRO A 73 -13.88 5.93 -13.58
CA PRO A 73 -14.13 6.50 -14.90
C PRO A 73 -12.89 6.50 -15.80
N ILE A 74 -11.68 6.33 -15.23
CA ILE A 74 -10.40 6.46 -15.94
C ILE A 74 -9.51 5.21 -15.86
N ALA A 75 -9.90 4.21 -15.09
CA ALA A 75 -9.19 2.95 -14.92
C ALA A 75 -10.16 1.76 -15.03
N ASP A 76 -9.63 0.55 -15.13
CA ASP A 76 -10.45 -0.66 -15.19
C ASP A 76 -11.26 -0.86 -13.90
N ASN A 77 -12.50 -1.29 -14.07
CA ASN A 77 -13.37 -1.64 -12.94
C ASN A 77 -12.91 -2.96 -12.32
N ARG A 78 -12.89 -3.03 -10.99
CA ARG A 78 -12.47 -4.22 -10.24
C ARG A 78 -13.54 -4.62 -9.23
N ASP A 79 -13.69 -5.92 -9.02
CA ASP A 79 -14.54 -6.47 -7.95
C ASP A 79 -13.64 -7.24 -6.97
N HIS A 80 -13.61 -6.75 -5.74
CA HIS A 80 -12.85 -7.36 -4.64
C HIS A 80 -13.78 -8.28 -3.87
N ILE A 81 -13.54 -9.59 -3.92
CA ILE A 81 -14.39 -10.60 -3.28
C ILE A 81 -13.72 -11.10 -2.01
N TYR A 82 -14.43 -10.93 -0.90
CA TYR A 82 -14.01 -11.35 0.43
C TYR A 82 -14.94 -12.42 0.97
N THR A 83 -14.36 -13.40 1.63
CA THR A 83 -15.05 -14.40 2.42
C THR A 83 -14.96 -14.02 3.89
N VAL A 84 -16.08 -13.61 4.48
CA VAL A 84 -16.14 -13.19 5.89
C VAL A 84 -16.69 -14.34 6.72
N THR A 85 -15.96 -14.73 7.77
CA THR A 85 -16.41 -15.74 8.75
C THR A 85 -16.57 -15.08 10.11
N VAL A 86 -17.77 -15.18 10.68
CA VAL A 86 -18.09 -14.77 12.05
C VAL A 86 -18.16 -16.03 12.91
N GLY A 87 -17.25 -16.14 13.87
CA GLY A 87 -17.17 -17.25 14.84
C GLY A 87 -18.31 -17.23 15.85
N GLY A 88 -18.48 -18.34 16.58
CA GLY A 88 -19.48 -18.45 17.65
C GLY A 88 -19.26 -17.47 18.81
N ASP A 89 -18.02 -17.01 18.98
CA ASP A 89 -17.60 -15.96 19.91
C ASP A 89 -17.68 -14.55 19.32
N MET A 90 -18.30 -14.40 18.14
CA MET A 90 -18.40 -13.17 17.36
C MET A 90 -17.05 -12.60 16.89
N SER A 91 -15.95 -13.37 16.99
CA SER A 91 -14.72 -13.02 16.29
C SER A 91 -14.97 -13.03 14.77
N MET A 92 -14.39 -12.07 14.06
CA MET A 92 -14.50 -11.99 12.61
C MET A 92 -13.15 -12.24 11.98
N THR A 93 -13.13 -13.11 10.96
CA THR A 93 -12.00 -13.26 10.04
C THR A 93 -12.48 -12.91 8.64
N VAL A 94 -11.60 -12.30 7.85
CA VAL A 94 -11.86 -11.96 6.46
C VAL A 94 -10.75 -12.55 5.61
N ASP A 95 -11.14 -13.37 4.64
CA ASP A 95 -10.24 -13.99 3.67
C ASP A 95 -10.50 -13.40 2.28
N GLY A 96 -9.44 -13.10 1.53
CA GLY A 96 -9.50 -12.43 0.23
C GLY A 96 -8.30 -11.50 0.01
N ARG A 97 -7.97 -11.23 -1.26
CA ARG A 97 -6.93 -10.24 -1.60
C ARG A 97 -7.35 -8.86 -1.06
N GLY A 98 -6.53 -8.24 -0.21
CA GLY A 98 -6.86 -6.97 0.45
C GLY A 98 -7.62 -7.07 1.78
N ALA A 99 -7.80 -8.28 2.32
CA ALA A 99 -8.40 -8.47 3.64
C ALA A 99 -7.36 -8.19 4.73
N PHE A 100 -7.24 -6.92 5.13
CA PHE A 100 -6.53 -6.58 6.36
C PHE A 100 -7.49 -6.69 7.54
N GLU A 101 -7.17 -7.51 8.54
CA GLU A 101 -7.83 -7.40 9.84
C GLU A 101 -7.51 -6.04 10.43
N ALA A 102 -8.44 -5.08 10.30
CA ALA A 102 -8.34 -3.83 11.02
C ALA A 102 -8.72 -4.03 12.50
N ALA A 103 -7.89 -4.77 13.23
CA ALA A 103 -7.82 -4.71 14.67
C ALA A 103 -6.90 -3.54 15.09
N GLY A 104 -7.29 -2.33 14.69
CA GLY A 104 -6.54 -1.10 14.97
C GLY A 104 -5.35 -0.90 14.03
N TYR A 105 -5.16 0.34 13.60
CA TYR A 105 -4.05 0.81 12.76
C TYR A 105 -4.11 0.46 11.27
N LEU A 106 -3.68 1.45 10.50
CA LEU A 106 -3.20 1.35 9.14
C LEU A 106 -2.33 0.09 9.04
N ALA A 107 -2.57 -0.76 8.05
CA ALA A 107 -1.60 -1.78 7.71
C ALA A 107 -0.36 -1.02 7.19
N GLU A 108 0.55 -0.65 8.08
CA GLU A 108 1.74 0.11 7.71
C GLU A 108 2.75 -0.87 7.11
N MET A 109 3.30 -0.53 5.95
CA MET A 109 4.50 -1.20 5.48
C MET A 109 5.67 -0.67 6.32
N LYS A 110 6.63 -1.53 6.61
CA LYS A 110 7.92 -1.12 7.14
C LYS A 110 9.04 -1.53 6.21
N MET A 111 10.07 -0.70 6.20
CA MET A 111 11.27 -0.91 5.43
C MET A 111 12.44 -1.21 6.36
N LEU A 112 13.24 -2.19 6.00
CA LEU A 112 14.54 -2.44 6.60
C LEU A 112 15.61 -2.32 5.52
N ILE A 113 16.71 -1.64 5.85
CA ILE A 113 17.92 -1.62 5.04
C ILE A 113 19.03 -2.23 5.89
N ASN A 114 19.62 -3.33 5.42
CA ASN A 114 20.65 -4.09 6.16
C ASN A 114 20.18 -4.44 7.59
N ASP A 115 18.95 -4.97 7.70
CA ASP A 115 18.27 -5.33 8.96
C ASP A 115 17.97 -4.16 9.91
N MET A 116 18.28 -2.92 9.54
CA MET A 116 17.89 -1.72 10.30
C MET A 116 16.55 -1.21 9.83
N GLU A 117 15.58 -1.07 10.73
CA GLU A 117 14.29 -0.47 10.42
C GLU A 117 14.44 1.02 10.15
N ILE A 118 13.90 1.47 9.01
CA ILE A 118 14.04 2.83 8.51
C ILE A 118 12.67 3.53 8.55
N PRO A 119 12.58 4.76 9.06
CA PRO A 119 11.32 5.50 9.07
C PRO A 119 10.94 5.88 7.64
N VAL A 120 9.79 5.37 7.17
CA VAL A 120 9.27 5.64 5.83
C VAL A 120 7.87 6.20 5.92
N LYS A 121 7.64 7.27 5.17
CA LYS A 121 6.32 7.78 4.84
C LYS A 121 5.88 7.22 3.50
N TRP A 122 4.98 6.24 3.54
CA TRP A 122 4.45 5.60 2.34
C TRP A 122 3.38 6.45 1.66
N LEU A 123 3.41 6.45 0.33
CA LEU A 123 2.35 6.96 -0.53
C LEU A 123 1.50 5.76 -1.00
N TRP A 124 0.25 5.71 -0.57
CA TRP A 124 -0.65 4.59 -0.92
C TRP A 124 -1.34 4.82 -2.27
N ASN A 125 -0.67 4.41 -3.35
CA ASN A 125 -1.23 4.28 -4.69
C ASN A 125 -1.41 2.80 -5.09
N ASP A 126 -1.91 2.53 -6.29
CA ASP A 126 -2.08 1.16 -6.81
C ASP A 126 -0.80 0.31 -6.70
N SER A 127 0.36 0.89 -6.97
CA SER A 127 1.66 0.20 -6.87
C SER A 127 2.01 -0.17 -5.43
N ALA A 128 1.87 0.76 -4.49
CA ALA A 128 2.13 0.50 -3.07
C ALA A 128 1.11 -0.48 -2.47
N LEU A 129 -0.13 -0.44 -2.92
CA LEU A 129 -1.16 -1.40 -2.54
C LEU A 129 -0.83 -2.81 -3.04
N GLU A 130 -0.52 -2.97 -4.33
CA GLU A 130 -0.11 -4.27 -4.87
C GLU A 130 1.20 -4.76 -4.23
N LEU A 131 2.14 -3.86 -3.95
CA LEU A 131 3.35 -4.19 -3.21
C LEU A 131 3.02 -4.79 -1.85
N SER A 132 2.09 -4.19 -1.11
CA SER A 132 1.66 -4.71 0.21
C SER A 132 1.12 -6.14 0.16
N TYR A 133 0.54 -6.57 -0.98
CA TYR A 133 0.06 -7.94 -1.17
C TYR A 133 1.17 -8.95 -1.46
N MET A 134 2.33 -8.49 -1.92
CA MET A 134 3.50 -9.33 -2.17
C MET A 134 4.38 -9.51 -0.93
N LEU A 135 4.18 -8.69 0.11
CA LEU A 135 5.03 -8.68 1.28
C LEU A 135 4.89 -9.97 2.13
N PRO A 136 5.99 -10.46 2.74
CA PRO A 136 7.31 -9.85 2.78
C PRO A 136 8.13 -10.05 1.49
N VAL A 137 8.93 -9.04 1.15
CA VAL A 137 9.87 -9.07 0.02
C VAL A 137 11.24 -8.66 0.51
N THR A 138 12.27 -9.42 0.13
CA THR A 138 13.67 -9.05 0.37
C THR A 138 14.42 -8.98 -0.95
N LEU A 139 14.99 -7.81 -1.25
CA LEU A 139 15.71 -7.52 -2.47
C LEU A 139 17.18 -7.28 -2.19
N LYS A 140 18.04 -7.88 -3.01
CA LYS A 140 19.43 -7.44 -3.16
C LYS A 140 19.41 -6.16 -3.98
N MET A 141 19.92 -5.08 -3.39
CA MET A 141 20.04 -3.79 -4.05
C MET A 141 21.47 -3.63 -4.55
N SER A 142 21.63 -2.97 -5.69
CA SER A 142 22.95 -2.58 -6.19
C SER A 142 23.03 -1.08 -6.43
N MET A 143 24.19 -0.52 -6.15
CA MET A 143 24.46 0.90 -6.43
C MET A 143 24.39 1.16 -7.94
N TYR A 144 23.74 2.26 -8.32
CA TYR A 144 23.73 2.73 -9.70
C TYR A 144 23.90 4.25 -9.76
N GLY A 145 24.64 4.72 -10.76
CA GLY A 145 24.87 6.16 -11.01
C GLY A 145 25.61 6.95 -9.92
N GLY A 146 25.89 6.34 -8.76
CA GLY A 146 26.45 7.01 -7.59
C GLY A 146 25.42 7.79 -6.76
N PHE A 147 24.12 7.61 -7.01
CA PHE A 147 23.05 8.36 -6.34
C PHE A 147 21.81 7.52 -5.99
N GLU A 148 21.79 6.24 -6.34
CA GLU A 148 20.63 5.37 -6.08
C GLU A 148 21.04 3.91 -5.83
N GLN A 149 20.15 3.20 -5.16
CA GLN A 149 20.17 1.75 -4.97
C GLN A 149 18.97 1.15 -5.70
N VAL A 150 19.22 0.12 -6.51
CA VAL A 150 18.19 -0.49 -7.38
C VAL A 150 18.05 -1.97 -7.05
N GLY A 151 16.81 -2.42 -6.84
CA GLY A 151 16.46 -3.83 -6.65
C GLY A 151 15.34 -4.26 -7.58
N THR A 152 15.48 -5.44 -8.18
CA THR A 152 14.49 -5.98 -9.13
C THR A 152 13.34 -6.71 -8.45
N LEU A 153 12.13 -6.50 -8.97
CA LEU A 153 10.89 -7.23 -8.66
C LEU A 153 10.51 -8.21 -9.77
N SER A 154 11.36 -8.48 -10.76
CA SER A 154 10.99 -9.32 -11.91
C SER A 154 10.59 -10.74 -11.50
N GLU A 155 11.16 -11.28 -10.42
CA GLU A 155 10.75 -12.58 -9.82
C GLU A 155 9.32 -12.56 -9.24
N TYR A 156 8.79 -11.38 -8.93
CA TYR A 156 7.46 -11.15 -8.37
C TYR A 156 6.43 -10.73 -9.44
N GLY A 157 6.84 -10.66 -10.72
CA GLY A 157 5.96 -10.25 -11.83
C GLY A 157 5.77 -8.75 -12.00
N GLY A 158 6.48 -7.94 -11.20
CA GLY A 158 6.38 -6.48 -11.21
C GLY A 158 5.11 -5.95 -10.54
N LEU A 159 4.92 -4.65 -10.67
CA LEU A 159 3.84 -3.86 -10.08
C LEU A 159 3.20 -3.00 -11.18
N PRO A 160 1.93 -2.61 -11.03
CA PRO A 160 1.37 -1.57 -11.89
C PRO A 160 2.20 -0.29 -11.74
N ALA A 161 2.49 0.40 -12.85
CA ALA A 161 3.22 1.66 -12.85
C ALA A 161 2.29 2.81 -13.27
N GLY A 162 2.25 3.87 -12.47
CA GLY A 162 1.63 5.15 -12.77
C GLY A 162 2.70 6.22 -12.92
N ASP A 163 3.54 6.06 -13.94
CA ASP A 163 4.76 6.87 -14.07
C ASP A 163 4.46 8.34 -14.37
N GLU A 164 5.11 9.22 -13.60
CA GLU A 164 5.09 10.67 -13.79
C GLU A 164 6.51 11.19 -13.95
N ARG A 165 6.67 12.26 -14.74
CA ARG A 165 7.97 12.92 -14.89
C ARG A 165 8.28 13.73 -13.63
N ILE A 166 9.11 13.17 -12.75
CA ILE A 166 9.47 13.76 -11.47
C ILE A 166 11.00 13.89 -11.32
N THR A 167 11.43 14.76 -10.43
CA THR A 167 12.83 14.82 -9.96
C THR A 167 12.89 14.17 -8.59
N ALA A 168 13.44 12.96 -8.52
CA ALA A 168 13.65 12.26 -7.26
C ALA A 168 14.68 13.02 -6.40
N GLN A 169 14.43 13.05 -5.09
CA GLN A 169 15.33 13.63 -4.09
C GLN A 169 15.90 12.53 -3.19
N PRO A 170 17.00 12.79 -2.45
CA PRO A 170 17.48 11.88 -1.42
C PRO A 170 16.33 11.50 -0.47
N GLY A 171 16.15 10.20 -0.24
CA GLY A 171 15.05 9.64 0.54
C GLY A 171 13.88 9.14 -0.30
N ASP A 172 13.72 9.57 -1.56
CA ASP A 172 12.61 9.11 -2.40
C ASP A 172 12.73 7.61 -2.69
N ILE A 173 11.60 6.91 -2.50
CA ILE A 173 11.41 5.51 -2.90
C ILE A 173 10.46 5.52 -4.09
N VAL A 174 10.91 4.95 -5.20
CA VAL A 174 10.12 4.90 -6.43
C VAL A 174 10.12 3.51 -7.05
N LEU A 175 9.12 3.26 -7.89
CA LEU A 175 9.08 2.17 -8.84
C LEU A 175 9.54 2.71 -10.20
N TYR A 176 10.45 1.98 -10.83
CA TYR A 176 10.92 2.26 -12.19
C TYR A 176 10.61 1.08 -13.10
N SER A 177 10.12 1.37 -14.31
CA SER A 177 9.76 0.38 -15.34
C SER A 177 8.72 -0.67 -14.90
N GLY A 178 8.04 -0.45 -13.77
CA GLY A 178 7.10 -1.40 -13.18
C GLY A 178 7.75 -2.56 -12.44
N ASP A 179 9.06 -2.77 -12.51
CA ASP A 179 9.70 -3.95 -11.94
C ASP A 179 11.00 -3.67 -11.18
N GLN A 180 11.28 -2.40 -10.84
CA GLN A 180 12.45 -2.03 -10.04
C GLN A 180 12.06 -1.10 -8.91
N ILE A 181 12.42 -1.45 -7.67
CA ILE A 181 12.38 -0.52 -6.56
C ILE A 181 13.70 0.24 -6.54
N VAL A 182 13.62 1.57 -6.50
CA VAL A 182 14.77 2.46 -6.43
C VAL A 182 14.67 3.31 -5.16
N VAL A 183 15.76 3.36 -4.39
CA VAL A 183 15.90 4.24 -3.23
C VAL A 183 17.00 5.25 -3.50
N PHE A 184 16.65 6.52 -3.52
CA PHE A 184 17.57 7.61 -3.85
C PHE A 184 18.33 8.09 -2.62
N TYR A 185 19.64 8.32 -2.79
CA TYR A 185 20.46 9.11 -1.86
C TYR A 185 21.15 10.30 -2.56
N GLY A 186 20.92 10.47 -3.86
CA GLY A 186 21.15 11.70 -4.63
C GLY A 186 19.88 12.09 -5.40
N SER A 187 20.02 12.76 -6.55
CA SER A 187 18.87 13.25 -7.32
C SER A 187 18.96 12.87 -8.80
N ASN A 188 17.81 12.54 -9.40
CA ASN A 188 17.68 12.23 -10.82
C ASN A 188 16.26 12.58 -11.32
N SER A 189 16.13 12.99 -12.58
CA SER A 189 14.84 13.29 -13.22
C SER A 189 14.50 12.25 -14.28
N TRP A 190 13.40 11.53 -14.09
CA TRP A 190 12.90 10.56 -15.06
C TRP A 190 11.40 10.35 -14.91
N ALA A 191 10.85 9.38 -15.66
CA ALA A 191 9.50 8.88 -15.45
C ALA A 191 9.52 7.79 -14.37
N TYR A 192 8.87 8.05 -13.24
CA TYR A 192 8.83 7.15 -12.09
C TYR A 192 7.44 7.12 -11.48
N THR A 193 7.10 6.01 -10.82
CA THR A 193 5.95 5.96 -9.92
C THR A 193 6.44 6.11 -8.48
N ARG A 194 6.05 7.17 -7.77
CA ARG A 194 6.48 7.37 -6.37
C ARG A 194 5.79 6.37 -5.44
N LEU A 195 6.54 5.76 -4.52
CA LEU A 195 6.04 4.79 -3.53
C LEU A 195 6.08 5.35 -2.10
N GLY A 196 7.06 6.21 -1.80
CA GLY A 196 7.21 6.77 -0.47
C GLY A 196 8.47 7.62 -0.34
N HIS A 197 8.76 8.02 0.89
CA HIS A 197 9.95 8.80 1.23
C HIS A 197 10.51 8.35 2.58
N VAL A 198 11.82 8.17 2.64
CA VAL A 198 12.55 7.91 3.88
C VAL A 198 12.71 9.21 4.66
N GLU A 199 12.29 9.22 5.92
CA GLU A 199 12.37 10.39 6.80
C GLU A 199 13.75 10.51 7.46
N LEU A 200 14.80 10.54 6.63
CA LEU A 200 16.20 10.78 7.02
C LEU A 200 16.75 11.98 6.25
N SER A 201 17.77 12.63 6.79
CA SER A 201 18.49 13.69 6.08
C SER A 201 19.29 13.12 4.90
N GLN A 202 19.62 13.99 3.92
CA GLN A 202 20.48 13.60 2.80
C GLN A 202 21.80 12.96 3.26
N LYS A 203 22.45 13.51 4.30
CA LYS A 203 23.70 12.97 4.82
C LYS A 203 23.52 11.56 5.37
N GLU A 204 22.45 11.32 6.11
CA GLU A 204 22.12 10.00 6.64
C GLU A 204 21.81 9.01 5.50
N MET A 205 21.12 9.45 4.45
CA MET A 205 20.88 8.63 3.26
C MET A 205 22.17 8.25 2.53
N GLU A 206 23.09 9.20 2.34
CA GLU A 206 24.41 8.95 1.74
C GLU A 206 25.25 7.99 2.60
N GLU A 207 25.23 8.12 3.93
CA GLU A 207 25.92 7.21 4.84
C GLU A 207 25.33 5.81 4.81
N LEU A 208 24.00 5.71 4.73
CA LEU A 208 23.27 4.44 4.73
C LEU A 208 23.43 3.66 3.43
N LEU A 209 23.42 4.34 2.28
CA LEU A 209 23.33 3.72 0.95
C LEU A 209 24.53 3.95 0.04
N GLY A 210 25.38 4.93 0.33
CA GLY A 210 26.52 5.32 -0.52
C GLY A 210 27.77 4.45 -0.36
N ASN A 211 27.75 3.47 0.54
CA ASN A 211 28.94 2.70 0.97
C ASN A 211 28.93 1.23 0.52
N GLY A 212 28.22 0.90 -0.56
CA GLY A 212 28.15 -0.45 -1.13
C GLY A 212 26.71 -0.92 -1.35
N ASP A 213 26.57 -2.13 -1.87
CA ASP A 213 25.28 -2.78 -2.09
C ASP A 213 24.54 -3.00 -0.78
N ALA A 214 23.21 -2.88 -0.82
CA ALA A 214 22.35 -2.97 0.35
C ALA A 214 21.35 -4.14 0.25
N MET A 215 20.84 -4.59 1.39
CA MET A 215 19.69 -5.49 1.45
C MET A 215 18.45 -4.71 1.86
N LEU A 216 17.45 -4.66 0.99
CA LEU A 216 16.15 -4.05 1.28
C LEU A 216 15.16 -5.15 1.69
N THR A 217 14.50 -4.99 2.83
CA THR A 217 13.35 -5.83 3.21
C THR A 217 12.13 -4.97 3.43
N LEU A 218 11.02 -5.35 2.81
CA LEU A 218 9.71 -4.75 2.98
C LEU A 218 8.78 -5.78 3.62
N GLN A 219 8.05 -5.37 4.65
CA GLN A 219 7.08 -6.24 5.33
C GLN A 219 5.95 -5.43 5.96
N MET A 220 4.84 -6.10 6.30
CA MET A 220 3.75 -5.47 7.05
C MET A 220 4.10 -5.32 8.53
N VAL A 221 3.78 -4.18 9.12
CA VAL A 221 3.81 -3.93 10.56
C VAL A 221 2.75 -4.82 11.22
N GLY A 222 3.18 -5.70 12.13
CA GLY A 222 2.27 -6.59 12.86
C GLY A 222 2.15 -8.02 12.32
N SER A 223 3.02 -8.45 11.41
CA SER A 223 3.12 -9.88 11.06
C SER A 223 3.81 -10.68 12.19
N ARG A 224 3.00 -11.38 12.99
CA ARG A 224 3.40 -12.59 13.72
C ARG A 224 2.61 -13.76 13.18
#